data_AF-F5ATL2-F1
#
_entry.id   AF-F5ATL2-F1
#
_cell.length_a   1.000
_cell.length_b   1.000
_cell.length_c   1.000
_cell.angle_alpha   90.00
_cell.angle_beta   90.00
_cell.angle_gamma   90.00
#
_symmetry.space_group_name_H-M   'P 1'
#
loop_
_entity.id
_entity.type
_entity.pdbx_description
1 polymer ?
#
loop_
_entity_poly.entity_id
_entity_poly.type
_entity_poly.pdbx_seq_one_letter_code
_entity_poly.pdbx_strand_id
1 'polypeptide(L)'
;AMQIGMSFIAAYNMCAGEAAVADLAFAAKHAAAVQMAEMLPARRARSPNEPGGLSFGYCADMVQKMRIKPEDPVLYTLEVVACGTMLYDQIWLGSYMSGGVGFTQYATAAYTNDVLDDFTYYGYDYALNKFGPDGTAPNDLATATDLATEVTLNGMECYEDYPTLLEDHFGGSQRAGILAAASACTTGIATGNAQVALSAWYMSMYLHKEGWGRLGFFGYDLQDQCGATNVCSYQGDEGCCLELRGANYPNYAM
;
A
#
# COMPACT_ATOMS: atom_id res chain seq x y z
N ALA A 1 -26.82 -0.66 11.56
CA ALA A 1 -27.64 -1.59 12.37
C ALA A 1 -28.94 -1.00 12.90
N MET A 2 -28.94 0.03 13.76
CA MET A 2 -30.18 0.53 14.40
C MET A 2 -31.24 0.95 13.38
N GLN A 3 -30.86 1.73 12.36
CA GLN A 3 -31.78 2.16 11.32
C GLN A 3 -32.23 1.03 10.39
N ILE A 4 -31.39 0.01 10.19
CA ILE A 4 -31.78 -1.22 9.47
C ILE A 4 -32.88 -1.93 10.26
N GLY A 5 -32.69 -2.13 11.56
CA GLY A 5 -33.70 -2.76 12.43
C GLY A 5 -35.03 -2.01 12.41
N MET A 6 -35.02 -0.69 12.58
CA MET A 6 -36.25 0.12 12.52
C MET A 6 -36.93 0.06 11.14
N SER A 7 -36.15 0.06 10.06
CA SER A 7 -36.68 -0.05 8.70
C SER A 7 -37.31 -1.42 8.45
N PHE A 8 -36.71 -2.50 8.95
CA PHE A 8 -37.29 -3.84 8.86
C PHE A 8 -38.61 -3.95 9.63
N ILE A 9 -38.64 -3.42 10.86
CA ILE A 9 -39.87 -3.38 11.67
C ILE A 9 -40.99 -2.68 10.89
N ALA A 10 -40.70 -1.51 10.33
CA ALA A 10 -41.69 -0.75 9.57
C ALA A 10 -42.08 -1.42 8.24
N ALA A 11 -41.12 -1.89 7.45
CA ALA A 11 -41.35 -2.42 6.10
C ALA A 11 -42.06 -3.78 6.09
N TYR A 12 -41.82 -4.62 7.10
CA TYR A 12 -42.38 -5.96 7.19
C TYR A 12 -43.50 -6.09 8.23
N ASN A 13 -43.98 -4.97 8.80
CA ASN A 13 -45.02 -4.93 9.83
C ASN A 13 -44.72 -5.86 11.02
N MET A 14 -43.46 -5.91 11.46
CA MET A 14 -43.06 -6.71 12.61
C MET A 14 -43.50 -6.03 13.92
N CYS A 15 -43.59 -6.79 15.01
CA CYS A 15 -43.80 -6.19 16.32
C CYS A 15 -42.54 -5.41 16.75
N ALA A 16 -42.71 -4.16 17.18
CA ALA A 16 -41.61 -3.29 17.58
C ALA A 16 -40.98 -3.72 18.91
N GLY A 17 -40.04 -4.67 18.85
CA GLY A 17 -39.30 -5.20 20.00
C GLY A 17 -39.58 -6.67 20.31
N GLU A 18 -40.06 -7.47 19.34
CA GLU A 18 -40.16 -8.92 19.52
C GLU A 18 -38.81 -9.64 19.38
N ALA A 19 -38.76 -10.93 19.76
CA ALA A 19 -37.53 -11.72 19.78
C ALA A 19 -36.80 -11.76 18.43
N ALA A 20 -37.53 -11.83 17.31
CA ALA A 20 -36.96 -11.85 15.96
C ALA A 20 -36.16 -10.57 15.61
N VAL A 21 -36.42 -9.44 16.29
CA VAL A 21 -35.63 -8.21 16.11
C VAL A 21 -34.19 -8.38 16.61
N ALA A 22 -33.96 -9.27 17.59
CA ALA A 22 -32.61 -9.57 18.07
C ALA A 22 -31.76 -10.26 17.00
N ASP A 23 -32.35 -11.15 16.20
CA ASP A 23 -31.65 -11.83 15.09
C ASP A 23 -31.24 -10.82 14.00
N LEU A 24 -32.13 -9.86 13.68
CA LEU A 24 -31.82 -8.75 12.78
C LEU A 24 -30.67 -7.89 13.32
N ALA A 25 -30.67 -7.62 14.62
CA ALA A 25 -29.61 -6.85 15.26
C ALA A 25 -28.26 -7.59 15.23
N PHE A 26 -28.25 -8.91 15.49
CA PHE A 26 -27.04 -9.72 15.41
C PHE A 26 -26.50 -9.80 13.98
N ALA A 27 -27.37 -10.04 13.00
CA ALA A 27 -27.00 -10.05 11.59
C ALA A 27 -26.39 -8.70 11.15
N ALA A 28 -27.08 -7.60 11.44
CA ALA A 28 -26.67 -6.26 11.00
C ALA A 28 -25.47 -5.67 11.76
N LYS A 29 -25.03 -6.29 12.87
CA LYS A 29 -23.87 -5.83 13.66
C LYS A 29 -22.68 -6.79 13.60
N HIS A 30 -22.89 -8.07 13.34
CA HIS A 30 -21.86 -9.10 13.41
C HIS A 30 -21.93 -10.06 12.23
N ALA A 31 -23.00 -10.87 12.12
CA ALA A 31 -22.98 -12.04 11.23
C ALA A 31 -22.90 -11.69 9.73
N ALA A 32 -23.40 -10.53 9.32
CA ALA A 32 -23.43 -10.08 7.93
C ALA A 32 -22.86 -8.67 7.74
N ALA A 33 -22.21 -8.11 8.77
CA ALA A 33 -21.61 -6.79 8.68
C ALA A 33 -20.19 -6.91 8.09
N VAL A 34 -19.95 -6.24 6.97
CA VAL A 34 -18.59 -6.01 6.46
C VAL A 34 -18.17 -4.62 6.93
N GLN A 35 -17.20 -4.58 7.83
CA GLN A 35 -16.58 -3.35 8.28
C GLN A 35 -15.47 -2.92 7.32
N MET A 36 -15.11 -1.64 7.34
CA MET A 36 -14.00 -1.15 6.51
C MET A 36 -12.66 -1.59 7.08
N ALA A 37 -12.54 -1.63 8.41
CA ALA A 37 -11.30 -1.86 9.11
C ALA A 37 -11.57 -2.48 10.47
N GLU A 38 -10.66 -3.35 10.92
CA GLU A 38 -10.74 -4.01 12.22
C GLU A 38 -10.29 -3.09 13.36
N MET A 39 -10.60 -3.48 14.61
CA MET A 39 -10.11 -2.76 15.80
C MET A 39 -8.60 -2.95 16.01
N LEU A 40 -7.97 -2.02 16.72
CA LEU A 40 -6.52 -2.04 16.93
C LEU A 40 -6.06 -2.51 18.32
N PRO A 41 -4.85 -3.10 18.43
CA PRO A 41 -4.25 -3.50 19.71
C PRO A 41 -4.05 -2.33 20.68
N ALA A 42 -4.00 -2.65 21.98
CA ALA A 42 -4.07 -1.69 23.08
C ALA A 42 -3.09 -0.50 23.00
N ARG A 43 -1.85 -0.71 22.51
CA ARG A 43 -0.86 0.38 22.38
C ARG A 43 -1.33 1.52 21.47
N ARG A 44 -2.16 1.19 20.48
CA ARG A 44 -2.71 2.10 19.46
C ARG A 44 -4.23 1.92 19.37
N ALA A 45 -4.87 1.76 20.54
CA ALA A 45 -6.27 1.38 20.64
C ALA A 45 -7.19 2.29 19.83
N ARG A 46 -7.92 1.69 18.90
CA ARG A 46 -8.88 2.35 18.02
C ARG A 46 -10.04 1.41 17.74
N SER A 47 -11.23 2.00 17.58
CA SER A 47 -12.43 1.27 17.15
C SER A 47 -12.27 0.75 15.73
N PRO A 48 -13.18 -0.15 15.28
CA PRO A 48 -13.29 -0.46 13.86
C PRO A 48 -13.51 0.77 12.98
N ASN A 49 -13.28 0.60 11.68
CA ASN A 49 -13.39 1.64 10.65
C ASN A 49 -12.37 2.80 10.80
N GLU A 50 -11.25 2.55 11.47
CA GLU A 50 -10.14 3.51 11.61
C GLU A 50 -8.98 3.13 10.66
N PRO A 51 -8.20 4.10 10.14
CA PRO A 51 -7.23 3.85 9.08
C PRO A 51 -6.22 2.75 9.42
N GLY A 52 -5.77 2.66 10.67
CA GLY A 52 -4.78 1.67 11.08
C GLY A 52 -5.24 0.20 10.93
N GLY A 53 -6.55 -0.05 10.91
CA GLY A 53 -7.12 -1.40 10.72
C GLY A 53 -7.55 -1.70 9.27
N LEU A 54 -7.39 -0.74 8.35
CA LEU A 54 -7.75 -0.89 6.94
C LEU A 54 -6.64 -1.67 6.23
N SER A 55 -6.98 -2.80 5.62
CA SER A 55 -6.03 -3.57 4.82
C SER A 55 -5.67 -2.84 3.52
N PHE A 56 -4.49 -3.12 2.99
CA PHE A 56 -4.04 -2.52 1.73
C PHE A 56 -4.94 -2.92 0.56
N GLY A 57 -5.43 -4.17 0.53
CA GLY A 57 -6.38 -4.63 -0.48
C GLY A 57 -7.69 -3.84 -0.46
N TYR A 58 -8.26 -3.58 0.73
CA TYR A 58 -9.47 -2.76 0.84
C TYR A 58 -9.21 -1.31 0.44
N CYS A 59 -8.06 -0.74 0.82
CA CYS A 59 -7.69 0.59 0.36
C CYS A 59 -7.59 0.67 -1.16
N ALA A 60 -7.03 -0.36 -1.81
CA ALA A 60 -6.96 -0.46 -3.27
C ALA A 60 -8.37 -0.55 -3.90
N ASP A 61 -9.23 -1.42 -3.38
CA ASP A 61 -10.60 -1.61 -3.89
C ASP A 61 -11.49 -0.35 -3.74
N MET A 62 -11.20 0.49 -2.74
CA MET A 62 -11.88 1.78 -2.58
C MET A 62 -11.58 2.74 -3.72
N VAL A 63 -10.41 2.64 -4.35
CA VAL A 63 -10.02 3.50 -5.47
C VAL A 63 -10.66 3.00 -6.76
N GLN A 64 -11.41 3.89 -7.41
CA GLN A 64 -12.29 3.53 -8.52
C GLN A 64 -11.66 3.71 -9.90
N LYS A 65 -10.33 3.93 -9.99
CA LYS A 65 -9.67 4.25 -11.27
C LYS A 65 -9.69 3.07 -12.23
N MET A 66 -9.42 1.86 -11.75
CA MET A 66 -9.37 0.65 -12.58
C MET A 66 -10.64 0.44 -13.42
N ARG A 67 -11.83 0.71 -12.86
CA ARG A 67 -13.09 0.57 -13.62
C ARG A 67 -13.33 1.66 -14.67
N ILE A 68 -12.58 2.76 -14.66
CA ILE A 68 -12.67 3.87 -15.62
C ILE A 68 -11.56 3.76 -16.67
N LYS A 69 -10.36 3.34 -16.25
CA LYS A 69 -9.14 3.24 -17.04
C LYS A 69 -8.48 1.87 -16.90
N PRO A 70 -9.17 0.77 -17.28
CA PRO A 70 -8.62 -0.58 -17.16
C PRO A 70 -7.46 -0.85 -18.12
N GLU A 71 -7.31 -0.05 -19.18
CA GLU A 71 -6.26 -0.17 -20.19
C GLU A 71 -4.88 0.32 -19.71
N ASP A 72 -4.82 1.00 -18.57
CA ASP A 72 -3.61 1.67 -18.08
C ASP A 72 -3.28 1.18 -16.65
N PRO A 73 -2.50 0.09 -16.53
CA PRO A 73 -2.19 -0.53 -15.25
C PRO A 73 -1.32 0.32 -14.35
N VAL A 74 -0.47 1.16 -14.92
CA VAL A 74 0.35 2.10 -14.16
C VAL A 74 -0.55 3.15 -13.53
N LEU A 75 -1.41 3.80 -14.32
CA LEU A 75 -2.28 4.87 -13.84
C LEU A 75 -3.18 4.43 -12.68
N TYR A 76 -3.91 3.32 -12.81
CA TYR A 76 -4.80 2.92 -11.71
C TYR A 76 -4.04 2.44 -10.47
N THR A 77 -2.81 1.93 -10.63
CA THR A 77 -1.95 1.56 -9.50
C THR A 77 -1.45 2.79 -8.76
N LEU A 78 -1.02 3.83 -9.47
CA LEU A 78 -0.54 5.07 -8.85
C LEU A 78 -1.66 5.88 -8.19
N GLU A 79 -2.90 5.77 -8.66
CA GLU A 79 -4.06 6.33 -7.95
C GLU A 79 -4.33 5.61 -6.61
N VAL A 80 -4.03 4.31 -6.53
CA VAL A 80 -4.02 3.58 -5.25
C VAL A 80 -2.90 4.08 -4.35
N VAL A 81 -1.70 4.32 -4.89
CA VAL A 81 -0.58 4.89 -4.14
C VAL A 81 -0.96 6.27 -3.57
N ALA A 82 -1.52 7.16 -4.38
CA ALA A 82 -1.94 8.49 -3.95
C ALA A 82 -2.99 8.45 -2.82
N CYS A 83 -3.99 7.54 -2.94
CA CYS A 83 -4.97 7.33 -1.89
C CYS A 83 -4.33 6.80 -0.59
N GLY A 84 -3.47 5.80 -0.73
CA GLY A 84 -2.77 5.15 0.37
C GLY A 84 -1.85 6.10 1.11
N THR A 85 -0.99 6.85 0.43
CA THR A 85 -0.04 7.77 1.08
C THR A 85 -0.75 8.94 1.76
N MET A 86 -1.81 9.47 1.15
CA MET A 86 -2.63 10.48 1.82
C MET A 86 -3.27 9.94 3.11
N LEU A 87 -3.89 8.76 3.04
CA LEU A 87 -4.60 8.17 4.18
C LEU A 87 -3.64 7.67 5.27
N TYR A 88 -2.63 6.88 4.90
CA TYR A 88 -1.73 6.23 5.84
C TYR A 88 -0.63 7.17 6.34
N ASP A 89 -0.04 8.02 5.50
CA ASP A 89 1.05 8.89 5.97
C ASP A 89 0.53 10.19 6.55
N GLN A 90 -0.36 10.90 5.85
CA GLN A 90 -0.77 12.24 6.30
C GLN A 90 -1.79 12.16 7.43
N ILE A 91 -2.82 11.34 7.28
CA ILE A 91 -3.89 11.25 8.29
C ILE A 91 -3.50 10.28 9.40
N TRP A 92 -3.20 9.03 9.07
CA TRP A 92 -2.95 8.01 10.09
C TRP A 92 -1.65 8.25 10.86
N LEU A 93 -0.49 8.14 10.20
CA LEU A 93 0.80 8.34 10.85
C LEU A 93 1.01 9.79 11.27
N GLY A 94 0.71 10.73 10.38
CA GLY A 94 0.95 12.17 10.55
C GLY A 94 -0.02 12.90 11.48
N SER A 95 -1.13 12.25 11.87
CA SER A 95 -2.07 12.82 12.83
C SER A 95 -2.43 11.84 13.95
N TYR A 96 -3.09 10.71 13.63
CA TYR A 96 -3.58 9.77 14.65
C TYR A 96 -2.47 9.20 15.54
N MET A 97 -1.30 8.95 14.96
CA MET A 97 -0.15 8.34 15.62
C MET A 97 0.95 9.34 15.99
N SER A 98 0.85 10.60 15.56
CA SER A 98 1.81 11.66 15.89
C SER A 98 1.12 13.02 16.10
N GLY A 99 0.91 13.80 15.03
CA GLY A 99 0.31 15.14 15.05
C GLY A 99 1.32 16.29 14.88
N GLY A 100 0.81 17.52 14.80
CA GLY A 100 1.60 18.73 14.60
C GLY A 100 1.66 19.14 13.12
N VAL A 101 2.86 19.50 12.62
CA VAL A 101 3.07 19.83 11.20
C VAL A 101 2.74 18.65 10.30
N GLY A 102 3.01 17.43 10.78
CA GLY A 102 2.67 16.19 10.08
C GLY A 102 3.62 15.83 8.95
N PHE A 103 3.15 14.96 8.05
CA PHE A 103 3.96 14.24 7.06
C PHE A 103 3.57 14.56 5.62
N THR A 104 3.12 15.78 5.36
CA THR A 104 2.63 16.19 4.03
C THR A 104 3.63 15.88 2.92
N GLN A 105 4.90 16.31 3.06
CA GLN A 105 5.88 16.11 1.99
C GLN A 105 6.42 14.68 1.90
N TYR A 106 6.25 13.86 2.94
CA TYR A 106 6.50 12.42 2.81
C TYR A 106 5.50 11.79 1.84
N ALA A 107 4.22 12.14 1.99
CA ALA A 107 3.16 11.62 1.13
C ALA A 107 3.18 12.24 -0.27
N THR A 108 3.32 13.57 -0.39
CA THR A 108 3.20 14.26 -1.69
C THR A 108 4.23 13.79 -2.70
N ALA A 109 5.43 13.39 -2.28
CA ALA A 109 6.45 12.86 -3.17
C ALA A 109 5.92 11.71 -4.06
N ALA A 110 4.92 10.96 -3.60
CA ALA A 110 4.33 9.83 -4.32
C ALA A 110 3.15 10.21 -5.22
N TYR A 111 2.71 11.47 -5.23
CA TYR A 111 1.57 11.92 -6.05
C TYR A 111 1.72 13.34 -6.61
N THR A 112 2.94 13.86 -6.67
CA THR A 112 3.24 15.17 -7.26
C THR A 112 4.38 15.10 -8.26
N ASN A 113 4.38 16.05 -9.20
CA ASN A 113 5.46 16.30 -10.15
C ASN A 113 5.77 15.12 -11.10
N ASP A 114 4.85 14.15 -11.19
CA ASP A 114 4.91 12.98 -12.07
C ASP A 114 6.21 12.15 -11.94
N VAL A 115 6.91 12.25 -10.79
CA VAL A 115 8.19 11.56 -10.58
C VAL A 115 7.99 10.06 -10.46
N LEU A 116 7.03 9.65 -9.62
CA LEU A 116 6.71 8.23 -9.47
C LEU A 116 6.10 7.67 -10.75
N ASP A 117 5.31 8.48 -11.45
CA ASP A 117 4.73 8.17 -12.75
C ASP A 117 5.83 7.84 -13.76
N ASP A 118 6.78 8.75 -13.97
CA ASP A 118 7.90 8.58 -14.91
C ASP A 118 8.66 7.27 -14.67
N PHE A 119 9.06 7.02 -13.42
CA PHE A 119 9.82 5.81 -13.07
C PHE A 119 9.00 4.52 -13.24
N THR A 120 7.71 4.57 -12.94
CA THR A 120 6.83 3.41 -13.06
C THR A 120 6.50 3.12 -14.52
N TYR A 121 6.28 4.14 -15.36
CA TYR A 121 6.09 3.95 -16.81
C TYR A 121 7.37 3.45 -17.49
N TYR A 122 8.55 3.94 -17.10
CA TYR A 122 9.83 3.39 -17.56
C TYR A 122 9.93 1.89 -17.25
N GLY A 123 9.66 1.52 -15.99
CA GLY A 123 9.70 0.12 -15.57
C GLY A 123 8.67 -0.74 -16.30
N TYR A 124 7.46 -0.22 -16.50
CA TYR A 124 6.41 -0.88 -17.26
C TYR A 124 6.84 -1.18 -18.70
N ASP A 125 7.39 -0.20 -19.41
CA ASP A 125 7.88 -0.39 -20.78
C ASP A 125 9.04 -1.40 -20.83
N TYR A 126 9.95 -1.36 -19.85
CA TYR A 126 11.03 -2.34 -19.74
C TYR A 126 10.49 -3.76 -19.57
N ALA A 127 9.56 -3.96 -18.63
CA ALA A 127 8.96 -5.25 -18.36
C ALA A 127 8.16 -5.78 -19.55
N LEU A 128 7.37 -4.92 -20.21
CA LEU A 128 6.58 -5.26 -21.39
C LEU A 128 7.47 -5.74 -22.54
N ASN A 129 8.59 -5.05 -22.79
CA ASN A 129 9.54 -5.42 -23.83
C ASN A 129 10.27 -6.75 -23.53
N LYS A 130 10.51 -7.05 -22.25
CA LYS A 130 11.31 -8.21 -21.83
C LYS A 130 10.48 -9.48 -21.63
N PHE A 131 9.33 -9.35 -20.97
CA PHE A 131 8.50 -10.47 -20.52
C PHE A 131 7.19 -10.60 -21.29
N GLY A 132 6.81 -9.58 -22.07
CA GLY A 132 5.56 -9.54 -22.80
C GLY A 132 4.41 -8.95 -21.98
N PRO A 133 3.15 -9.32 -22.28
CA PRO A 133 1.96 -8.73 -21.65
C PRO A 133 1.95 -8.82 -20.12
N ASP A 134 1.13 -7.97 -19.49
CA ASP A 134 0.93 -7.98 -18.05
C ASP A 134 0.62 -9.40 -17.50
N GLY A 135 1.22 -9.75 -16.37
CA GLY A 135 1.05 -11.05 -15.73
C GLY A 135 1.71 -12.24 -16.42
N THR A 136 2.52 -12.04 -17.48
CA THR A 136 3.24 -13.15 -18.14
C THR A 136 4.66 -13.35 -17.66
N ALA A 137 5.23 -12.42 -16.89
CA ALA A 137 6.55 -12.61 -16.32
C ALA A 137 6.55 -13.73 -15.27
N PRO A 138 7.64 -14.50 -15.12
CA PRO A 138 7.72 -15.57 -14.12
C PRO A 138 7.47 -15.06 -12.69
N ASN A 139 6.71 -15.82 -11.92
CA ASN A 139 6.42 -15.54 -10.51
C ASN A 139 7.56 -16.04 -9.60
N ASP A 140 8.75 -15.47 -9.74
CA ASP A 140 9.94 -15.88 -8.99
C ASP A 140 10.81 -14.72 -8.51
N LEU A 141 11.74 -15.03 -7.61
CA LEU A 141 12.67 -14.05 -7.04
C LEU A 141 13.60 -13.47 -8.11
N ALA A 142 13.94 -14.24 -9.15
CA ALA A 142 14.81 -13.76 -10.22
C ALA A 142 14.16 -12.60 -10.99
N THR A 143 12.86 -12.70 -11.27
CA THR A 143 12.09 -11.64 -11.91
C THR A 143 11.97 -10.41 -11.00
N ALA A 144 11.73 -10.59 -9.70
CA ALA A 144 11.73 -9.48 -8.74
C ALA A 144 13.10 -8.79 -8.66
N THR A 145 14.19 -9.55 -8.60
CA THR A 145 15.56 -8.99 -8.55
C THR A 145 15.90 -8.23 -9.82
N ASP A 146 15.55 -8.76 -10.99
CA ASP A 146 15.81 -8.15 -12.29
C ASP A 146 15.08 -6.80 -12.44
N LEU A 147 13.75 -6.79 -12.27
CA LEU A 147 12.94 -5.59 -12.40
C LEU A 147 13.26 -4.55 -11.33
N ALA A 148 13.49 -4.97 -10.07
CA ALA A 148 13.89 -4.04 -9.03
C ALA A 148 15.26 -3.42 -9.31
N THR A 149 16.22 -4.20 -9.79
CA THR A 149 17.56 -3.69 -10.10
C THR A 149 17.51 -2.65 -11.21
N GLU A 150 16.85 -2.97 -12.33
CA GLU A 150 16.73 -2.05 -13.47
C GLU A 150 16.05 -0.74 -13.07
N VAL A 151 14.85 -0.82 -12.47
CA VAL A 151 14.02 0.35 -12.16
C VAL A 151 14.65 1.20 -11.07
N THR A 152 15.29 0.57 -10.07
CA THR A 152 15.97 1.31 -9.00
C THR A 152 17.18 2.06 -9.56
N LEU A 153 18.01 1.42 -10.38
CA LEU A 153 19.18 2.07 -10.96
C LEU A 153 18.78 3.21 -11.89
N ASN A 154 17.77 3.02 -12.75
CA ASN A 154 17.26 4.08 -13.61
C ASN A 154 16.76 5.29 -12.80
N GLY A 155 15.92 5.06 -11.78
CA GLY A 155 15.43 6.18 -10.96
C GLY A 155 16.55 6.86 -10.17
N MET A 156 17.57 6.12 -9.72
CA MET A 156 18.76 6.70 -9.09
C MET A 156 19.54 7.58 -10.07
N GLU A 157 19.77 7.13 -11.31
CA GLU A 157 20.39 7.92 -12.38
C GLU A 157 19.58 9.20 -12.63
N CYS A 158 18.24 9.15 -12.65
CA CYS A 158 17.42 10.36 -12.80
C CYS A 158 17.65 11.37 -11.66
N TYR A 159 17.76 10.93 -10.40
CA TYR A 159 18.10 11.84 -9.29
C TYR A 159 19.53 12.40 -9.40
N GLU A 160 20.46 11.67 -10.00
CA GLU A 160 21.85 12.11 -10.21
C GLU A 160 21.98 13.10 -11.38
N ASP A 161 21.29 12.83 -12.49
CA ASP A 161 21.32 13.62 -13.72
C ASP A 161 20.52 14.93 -13.62
N TYR A 162 19.47 14.94 -12.80
CA TYR A 162 18.60 16.11 -12.60
C TYR A 162 18.69 16.63 -11.15
N PRO A 163 19.65 17.54 -10.85
CA PRO A 163 19.80 18.09 -9.49
C PRO A 163 18.54 18.74 -8.92
N THR A 164 17.66 19.30 -9.77
CA THR A 164 16.38 19.88 -9.34
C THR A 164 15.41 18.81 -8.84
N LEU A 165 15.47 17.59 -9.39
CA LEU A 165 14.68 16.46 -8.91
C LEU A 165 15.16 15.99 -7.54
N LEU A 166 16.50 15.93 -7.35
CA LEU A 166 17.09 15.63 -6.05
C LEU A 166 16.78 16.71 -4.99
N GLU A 167 16.69 17.98 -5.41
CA GLU A 167 16.28 19.09 -4.55
C GLU A 167 14.78 19.05 -4.19
N ASP A 168 13.91 18.72 -5.15
CA ASP A 168 12.47 18.55 -4.92
C ASP A 168 12.19 17.41 -3.93
N HIS A 169 12.78 16.24 -4.18
CA HIS A 169 12.79 15.13 -3.23
C HIS A 169 14.03 15.18 -2.32
N PHE A 170 14.19 16.28 -1.59
CA PHE A 170 15.32 16.52 -0.70
C PHE A 170 15.48 15.45 0.39
N GLY A 171 14.37 14.87 0.86
CA GLY A 171 14.34 13.84 1.89
C GLY A 171 14.71 12.47 1.35
N GLY A 172 15.70 11.81 1.98
CA GLY A 172 16.12 10.46 1.57
C GLY A 172 14.97 9.45 1.57
N SER A 173 14.05 9.53 2.55
CA SER A 173 12.93 8.60 2.65
C SER A 173 11.82 8.86 1.62
N GLN A 174 11.74 10.07 1.04
CA GLN A 174 10.90 10.32 -0.13
C GLN A 174 11.46 9.51 -1.30
N ARG A 175 12.75 9.71 -1.63
CA ARG A 175 13.42 9.01 -2.73
C ARG A 175 13.38 7.50 -2.57
N ALA A 176 13.60 6.99 -1.35
CA ALA A 176 13.54 5.56 -1.06
C ALA A 176 12.15 4.98 -1.35
N GLY A 177 11.09 5.67 -0.90
CA GLY A 177 9.72 5.27 -1.18
C GLY A 177 9.40 5.29 -2.67
N ILE A 178 9.82 6.31 -3.41
CA ILE A 178 9.54 6.44 -4.85
C ILE A 178 10.25 5.35 -5.67
N LEU A 179 11.53 5.11 -5.43
CA LEU A 179 12.29 4.08 -6.14
C LEU A 179 11.74 2.67 -5.88
N ALA A 180 11.40 2.38 -4.62
CA ALA A 180 10.84 1.08 -4.25
C ALA A 180 9.40 0.91 -4.74
N ALA A 181 8.59 1.96 -4.73
CA ALA A 181 7.23 1.94 -5.28
C ALA A 181 7.25 1.65 -6.78
N ALA A 182 8.09 2.35 -7.56
CA ALA A 182 8.22 2.11 -8.99
C ALA A 182 8.66 0.67 -9.29
N SER A 183 9.65 0.17 -8.55
CA SER A 183 10.16 -1.21 -8.67
C SER A 183 9.09 -2.26 -8.35
N ALA A 184 8.32 -2.05 -7.27
CA ALA A 184 7.26 -2.96 -6.84
C ALA A 184 6.06 -2.93 -7.79
N CYS A 185 5.60 -1.75 -8.21
CA CYS A 185 4.48 -1.60 -9.14
C CYS A 185 4.81 -2.25 -10.48
N THR A 186 5.99 -1.99 -11.02
CA THR A 186 6.49 -2.64 -12.24
C THR A 186 6.47 -4.15 -12.12
N THR A 187 7.04 -4.68 -11.03
CA THR A 187 7.09 -6.13 -10.80
C THR A 187 5.71 -6.73 -10.61
N GLY A 188 4.81 -6.07 -9.89
CA GLY A 188 3.45 -6.53 -9.66
C GLY A 188 2.63 -6.60 -10.95
N ILE A 189 2.75 -5.60 -11.82
CA ILE A 189 2.08 -5.58 -13.13
C ILE A 189 2.65 -6.69 -14.03
N ALA A 190 3.98 -6.82 -14.10
CA ALA A 190 4.64 -7.79 -14.95
C ALA A 190 4.31 -9.25 -14.56
N THR A 191 4.25 -9.54 -13.26
CA THR A 191 4.13 -10.91 -12.72
C THR A 191 2.68 -11.28 -12.38
N GLY A 192 1.82 -10.28 -12.15
CA GLY A 192 0.48 -10.49 -11.64
C GLY A 192 0.45 -11.02 -10.19
N ASN A 193 1.52 -10.77 -9.42
CA ASN A 193 1.65 -11.29 -8.06
C ASN A 193 2.21 -10.27 -7.07
N ALA A 194 1.41 -9.92 -6.06
CA ALA A 194 1.75 -8.89 -5.07
C ALA A 194 2.89 -9.30 -4.12
N GLN A 195 3.15 -10.59 -3.92
CA GLN A 195 4.28 -11.03 -3.09
C GLN A 195 5.62 -10.89 -3.82
N VAL A 196 5.63 -11.16 -5.13
CA VAL A 196 6.82 -10.94 -5.97
C VAL A 196 7.11 -9.44 -6.05
N ALA A 197 6.07 -8.61 -6.18
CA ALA A 197 6.17 -7.16 -6.07
C ALA A 197 6.77 -6.69 -4.73
N LEU A 198 6.34 -7.31 -3.62
CA LEU A 198 6.87 -6.98 -2.30
C LEU A 198 8.36 -7.37 -2.15
N SER A 199 8.80 -8.47 -2.76
CA SER A 199 10.23 -8.77 -2.86
C SER A 199 11.02 -7.70 -3.64
N ALA A 200 10.44 -7.18 -4.72
CA ALA A 200 11.06 -6.10 -5.50
C ALA A 200 11.17 -4.78 -4.72
N TRP A 201 10.15 -4.43 -3.92
CA TRP A 201 10.23 -3.28 -2.99
C TRP A 201 11.47 -3.38 -2.09
N TYR A 202 11.64 -4.52 -1.39
CA TYR A 202 12.75 -4.68 -0.46
C TYR A 202 14.11 -4.76 -1.17
N MET A 203 14.18 -5.36 -2.35
CA MET A 203 15.41 -5.37 -3.15
C MET A 203 15.83 -3.96 -3.55
N SER A 204 14.89 -3.11 -3.98
CA SER A 204 15.13 -1.70 -4.28
C SER A 204 15.74 -0.96 -3.08
N MET A 205 15.18 -1.17 -1.88
CA MET A 205 15.69 -0.53 -0.67
C MET A 205 17.15 -0.89 -0.38
N TYR A 206 17.53 -2.16 -0.58
CA TYR A 206 18.90 -2.61 -0.37
C TYR A 206 19.86 -2.02 -1.41
N LEU A 207 19.48 -2.03 -2.69
CA LEU A 207 20.28 -1.44 -3.77
C LEU A 207 20.52 0.05 -3.55
N HIS A 208 19.46 0.80 -3.24
CA HIS A 208 19.53 2.23 -2.96
C HIS A 208 20.51 2.50 -1.80
N LYS A 209 20.35 1.78 -0.69
CA LYS A 209 21.19 1.95 0.51
C LYS A 209 22.68 1.77 0.19
N GLU A 210 23.02 0.72 -0.57
CA GLU A 210 24.40 0.46 -0.95
C GLU A 210 24.92 1.43 -2.02
N GLY A 211 24.10 1.81 -3.00
CA GLY A 211 24.52 2.69 -4.10
C GLY A 211 24.81 4.12 -3.66
N TRP A 212 24.02 4.68 -2.74
CA TRP A 212 24.23 6.06 -2.25
C TRP A 212 24.84 6.16 -0.85
N GLY A 213 25.03 5.03 -0.15
CA GLY A 213 25.48 5.01 1.24
C GLY A 213 24.50 5.68 2.22
N ARG A 214 23.23 5.85 1.81
CA ARG A 214 22.14 6.45 2.59
C ARG A 214 20.81 5.90 2.08
N LEU A 215 19.77 6.02 2.91
CA LEU A 215 18.40 5.62 2.56
C LEU A 215 17.40 6.66 3.10
N GLY A 216 16.68 6.36 4.18
CA GLY A 216 15.69 7.24 4.79
C GLY A 216 16.09 7.83 6.14
N PHE A 217 15.09 8.32 6.87
CA PHE A 217 15.24 8.80 8.24
C PHE A 217 15.60 7.68 9.23
N PHE A 218 15.87 8.05 10.48
CA PHE A 218 16.18 7.10 11.54
C PHE A 218 15.01 6.14 11.81
N GLY A 219 15.18 4.86 11.48
CA GLY A 219 14.14 3.84 11.65
C GLY A 219 13.24 3.64 10.44
N TYR A 220 13.47 4.36 9.33
CA TYR A 220 12.75 4.17 8.08
C TYR A 220 12.83 2.71 7.62
N ASP A 221 14.03 2.12 7.64
CA ASP A 221 14.28 0.78 7.15
C ASP A 221 14.01 -0.34 8.14
N LEU A 222 13.27 -0.09 9.24
CA LEU A 222 12.88 -1.15 10.16
C LEU A 222 12.13 -2.26 9.43
N GLN A 223 11.12 -1.89 8.64
CA GLN A 223 10.35 -2.85 7.87
C GLN A 223 11.16 -3.45 6.73
N ASP A 224 12.04 -2.66 6.13
CA ASP A 224 12.80 -3.07 4.96
C ASP A 224 13.90 -4.07 5.34
N GLN A 225 14.54 -3.94 6.50
CA GLN A 225 15.50 -4.92 7.00
C GLN A 225 14.82 -6.25 7.42
N CYS A 226 13.58 -6.20 7.92
CA CYS A 226 12.77 -7.40 8.17
C CYS A 226 12.11 -7.97 6.89
N GLY A 227 12.11 -7.20 5.81
CA GLY A 227 11.25 -7.40 4.66
C GLY A 227 11.50 -8.73 3.95
N ALA A 228 12.74 -8.96 3.51
CA ALA A 228 13.09 -10.14 2.71
C ALA A 228 12.78 -11.47 3.40
N THR A 229 12.94 -11.56 4.73
CA THR A 229 12.60 -12.78 5.47
C THR A 229 11.09 -12.98 5.64
N ASN A 230 10.33 -11.88 5.66
CA ASN A 230 8.91 -11.90 5.99
C ASN A 230 7.98 -11.89 4.77
N VAL A 231 8.47 -11.68 3.53
CA VAL A 231 7.62 -11.76 2.32
C VAL A 231 6.93 -13.13 2.21
N CYS A 232 7.73 -14.20 2.29
CA CYS A 232 7.27 -15.58 2.13
C CYS A 232 7.25 -16.36 3.46
N SER A 233 7.33 -15.66 4.60
CA SER A 233 7.17 -16.31 5.90
C SER A 233 5.76 -16.88 6.02
N TYR A 234 5.64 -17.94 6.81
CA TYR A 234 4.36 -18.56 7.20
C TYR A 234 4.20 -18.59 8.73
N GLN A 235 5.11 -17.93 9.46
CA GLN A 235 5.02 -17.82 10.91
C GLN A 235 3.87 -16.90 11.32
N GLY A 236 3.40 -17.04 12.56
CA GLY A 236 2.12 -16.48 13.01
C GLY A 236 1.92 -14.99 12.73
N ASP A 237 2.86 -14.13 13.12
CA ASP A 237 2.77 -12.67 12.96
C ASP A 237 3.70 -12.11 11.86
N GLU A 238 4.33 -12.99 11.07
CA GLU A 238 5.17 -12.63 9.92
C GLU A 238 4.48 -12.94 8.59
N GLY A 239 3.81 -14.08 8.49
CA GLY A 239 3.28 -14.59 7.22
C GLY A 239 1.92 -14.02 6.85
N CYS A 240 1.85 -13.20 5.80
CA CYS A 240 0.59 -12.68 5.28
C CYS A 240 0.70 -12.24 3.81
N CYS A 241 -0.33 -12.49 3.00
CA CYS A 241 -0.52 -11.91 1.66
C CYS A 241 -0.52 -10.38 1.74
N LEU A 242 0.16 -9.69 0.82
CA LEU A 242 0.30 -8.22 0.88
C LEU A 242 -1.07 -7.53 0.94
N GLU A 243 -2.04 -8.02 0.20
CA GLU A 243 -3.42 -7.50 0.15
C GLU A 243 -4.13 -7.59 1.51
N LEU A 244 -3.72 -8.54 2.36
CA LEU A 244 -4.24 -8.75 3.71
C LEU A 244 -3.39 -8.05 4.79
N ARG A 245 -2.21 -7.52 4.43
CA ARG A 245 -1.43 -6.66 5.31
C ARG A 245 -2.10 -5.28 5.41
N GLY A 246 -1.57 -4.45 6.29
CA GLY A 246 -2.03 -3.09 6.52
C GLY A 246 -1.14 -2.40 7.56
N ALA A 247 -1.54 -1.21 7.99
CA ALA A 247 -0.82 -0.43 9.00
C ALA A 247 -0.81 -1.08 10.42
N ASN A 248 -1.42 -2.26 10.58
CA ASN A 248 -1.33 -3.05 11.81
C ASN A 248 -0.47 -4.31 11.67
N TYR A 249 0.01 -4.66 10.46
CA TYR A 249 1.02 -5.70 10.30
C TYR A 249 2.28 -5.31 11.09
N PRO A 250 2.91 -6.20 11.88
CA PRO A 250 3.83 -5.78 12.94
C PRO A 250 4.97 -4.86 12.50
N ASN A 251 5.60 -5.15 11.36
CA ASN A 251 6.70 -4.32 10.86
C ASN A 251 6.24 -2.98 10.27
N TYR A 252 4.96 -2.81 9.90
CA TYR A 252 4.44 -1.64 9.17
C TYR A 252 3.69 -0.65 10.07
N ALA A 253 3.75 -0.86 11.39
CA ALA A 253 2.87 -0.16 12.32
C ALA A 253 3.44 1.16 12.89
N MET A 254 4.51 1.68 12.28
CA MET A 254 5.26 2.88 12.67
C MET A 254 5.83 3.54 11.43
#